data_AF-A0A285N7K4-F1
#
_entry.id   AF-A0A285N7K4-F1
#
_cell.length_a   1.000
_cell.length_b   1.000
_cell.length_c   1.000
_cell.angle_alpha   90.00
_cell.angle_beta   90.00
_cell.angle_gamma   90.00
#
_symmetry.space_group_name_H-M   'P 1'
#
loop_
_entity.id
_entity.type
_entity.pdbx_description
1 polymer ?
#
loop_
_entity_poly.entity_id
_entity_poly.type
_entity_poly.pdbx_seq_one_letter_code
_entity_poly.pdbx_strand_id
1 'polypeptide(L)'
;MRFSQLRLYLFIIIGLAAPLAFAEEIKEPDSDDHSLSIGGTLIIPDAFAGDYLLIGKHPDNGTPYNGSARLKTMENNIVMKLRIGDETTSAVGQFEIPHPPGEGAVLRFVEANNKWSSTCLWQPDLDNYFRLSCYKLEAGVSHSEPGLESFFPIGAWPETVASKYSVPGK
;
A
#
# COMPACT_ATOMS: atom_id res chain seq x y z
N MET A 1 -59.79 43.07 -52.81
CA MET A 1 -59.21 43.16 -51.45
C MET A 1 -58.06 44.17 -51.52
N ARG A 2 -58.31 45.46 -51.25
CA ARG A 2 -57.99 46.23 -50.01
C ARG A 2 -56.52 46.22 -49.53
N PHE A 3 -55.89 47.40 -49.64
CA PHE A 3 -54.99 48.16 -48.71
C PHE A 3 -53.75 47.45 -48.09
N SER A 4 -52.51 47.89 -48.36
CA SER A 4 -51.77 49.05 -47.79
C SER A 4 -51.59 49.01 -46.27
N GLN A 5 -50.34 48.94 -45.78
CA GLN A 5 -49.72 49.95 -44.90
C GLN A 5 -48.33 49.53 -44.38
N LEU A 6 -47.48 50.55 -44.28
CA LEU A 6 -46.14 50.63 -43.70
C LEU A 6 -46.23 50.60 -42.16
N ARG A 7 -45.25 50.02 -41.43
CA ARG A 7 -44.83 50.56 -40.12
C ARG A 7 -43.47 50.04 -39.63
N LEU A 8 -42.57 51.00 -39.56
CA LEU A 8 -41.36 51.17 -38.73
C LEU A 8 -41.64 50.94 -37.24
N TYR A 9 -40.69 50.37 -36.47
CA TYR A 9 -40.43 50.52 -35.00
C TYR A 9 -39.47 49.37 -34.60
N LEU A 10 -38.51 49.44 -33.68
CA LEU A 10 -37.90 50.46 -32.83
C LEU A 10 -36.73 49.69 -32.16
N PHE A 11 -35.47 50.08 -32.37
CA PHE A 11 -34.37 49.62 -31.53
C PHE A 11 -34.34 50.49 -30.28
N ILE A 12 -34.34 49.90 -29.07
CA ILE A 12 -33.72 50.46 -27.86
C ILE A 12 -33.83 49.48 -26.65
N ILE A 13 -32.62 49.10 -26.16
CA ILE A 13 -32.16 48.91 -24.76
C ILE A 13 -32.77 47.71 -23.99
N ILE A 14 -31.99 46.82 -23.37
CA ILE A 14 -31.34 47.00 -22.05
C ILE A 14 -30.13 46.05 -21.92
N GLY A 15 -28.95 46.65 -21.67
CA GLY A 15 -27.90 45.96 -20.93
C GLY A 15 -28.13 46.16 -19.43
N LEU A 16 -27.96 45.12 -18.62
CA LEU A 16 -27.67 45.23 -17.20
C LEU A 16 -27.10 43.91 -16.64
N ALA A 17 -25.97 44.06 -15.95
CA ALA A 17 -25.51 43.29 -14.77
C ALA A 17 -25.13 41.80 -14.90
N ALA A 18 -23.82 41.56 -15.01
CA ALA A 18 -22.89 40.74 -14.17
C ALA A 18 -23.39 39.42 -13.51
N PRO A 19 -22.51 38.40 -13.31
CA PRO A 19 -21.53 38.54 -12.24
C PRO A 19 -20.12 37.99 -12.50
N LEU A 20 -19.18 38.71 -11.88
CA LEU A 20 -18.06 38.23 -11.05
C LEU A 20 -17.23 37.05 -11.58
N ALA A 21 -16.00 37.40 -11.93
CA ALA A 21 -14.85 36.52 -11.78
C ALA A 21 -14.87 35.92 -10.36
N PHE A 22 -15.02 34.59 -10.28
CA PHE A 22 -14.58 33.85 -9.12
C PHE A 22 -13.06 33.78 -9.21
N ALA A 23 -12.38 34.56 -8.37
CA ALA A 23 -11.06 34.19 -7.90
C ALA A 23 -11.26 32.88 -7.14
N GLU A 24 -10.84 31.77 -7.75
CA GLU A 24 -10.72 30.51 -7.04
C GLU A 24 -9.60 30.69 -6.02
N GLU A 25 -10.00 30.76 -4.75
CA GLU A 25 -9.10 30.77 -3.61
C GLU A 25 -8.26 29.48 -3.70
N ILE A 26 -6.97 29.61 -4.02
CA ILE A 26 -6.02 28.52 -3.90
C ILE A 26 -5.92 28.23 -2.40
N LYS A 27 -6.75 27.31 -1.93
CA LYS A 27 -6.64 26.75 -0.60
C LYS A 27 -5.34 25.95 -0.56
N GLU A 28 -4.40 26.37 0.27
CA GLU A 28 -3.20 25.57 0.57
C GLU A 28 -3.65 24.15 0.96
N PRO A 29 -3.04 23.10 0.37
CA PRO A 29 -3.42 21.73 0.69
C PRO A 29 -3.19 21.46 2.17
N ASP A 30 -4.27 21.08 2.84
CA ASP A 30 -4.30 20.61 4.23
C ASP A 30 -3.31 19.45 4.38
N SER A 31 -2.39 19.54 5.34
CA SER A 31 -1.21 18.67 5.48
C SER A 31 -1.51 17.24 5.98
N ASP A 32 -2.79 16.86 6.04
CA ASP A 32 -3.25 15.65 6.73
C ASP A 32 -3.83 14.58 5.79
N ASP A 33 -3.50 14.65 4.49
CA ASP A 33 -3.85 13.58 3.56
C ASP A 33 -2.76 12.49 3.52
N HIS A 34 -2.96 11.42 4.28
CA HIS A 34 -2.22 10.16 4.15
C HIS A 34 -2.75 9.25 3.02
N SER A 35 -3.40 9.81 1.99
CA SER A 35 -3.75 9.04 0.80
C SER A 35 -2.48 8.66 0.03
N LEU A 36 -2.25 7.35 -0.09
CA LEU A 36 -1.29 6.79 -1.04
C LEU A 36 -1.81 7.10 -2.45
N SER A 37 -1.40 8.23 -3.01
CA SER A 37 -1.76 8.66 -4.36
C SER A 37 -1.25 7.67 -5.39
N ILE A 38 -2.15 6.86 -5.93
CA ILE A 38 -1.93 6.00 -7.10
C ILE A 38 -2.08 6.89 -8.34
N GLY A 39 -0.98 7.51 -8.75
CA GLY A 39 -0.92 8.42 -9.91
C GLY A 39 0.32 9.34 -9.96
N GLY A 40 1.05 9.46 -8.86
CA GLY A 40 2.40 10.02 -8.75
C GLY A 40 3.32 9.04 -8.02
N THR A 41 4.63 9.29 -7.99
CA THR A 41 5.65 8.43 -7.35
C THR A 41 5.13 7.75 -6.08
N LEU A 42 5.07 6.41 -6.10
CA LEU A 42 4.63 5.64 -4.94
C LEU A 42 5.65 5.82 -3.81
N ILE A 43 5.30 6.63 -2.81
CA ILE A 43 6.08 6.72 -1.58
C ILE A 43 5.79 5.47 -0.76
N ILE A 44 6.81 4.65 -0.55
CA ILE A 44 6.71 3.46 0.30
C ILE A 44 6.74 3.92 1.77
N PRO A 45 5.72 3.63 2.58
CA PRO A 45 5.71 4.05 3.97
C PRO A 45 6.84 3.42 4.78
N ASP A 46 7.54 4.21 5.59
CA ASP A 46 8.59 3.70 6.50
C ASP A 46 8.05 2.73 7.55
N ALA A 47 6.74 2.68 7.77
CA ALA A 47 6.09 1.71 8.65
C ALA A 47 6.23 0.24 8.18
N PHE A 48 6.72 -0.01 6.96
CA PHE A 48 7.15 -1.34 6.52
C PHE A 48 8.57 -1.71 6.98
N ALA A 49 9.41 -0.74 7.32
CA ALA A 49 10.79 -1.00 7.71
C ALA A 49 10.85 -1.58 9.12
N GLY A 50 11.73 -2.57 9.33
CA GLY A 50 11.97 -3.11 10.66
C GLY A 50 12.17 -4.62 10.69
N ASP A 51 12.10 -5.16 11.90
CA ASP A 51 12.18 -6.57 12.20
C ASP A 51 10.81 -7.23 12.24
N TYR A 52 10.75 -8.45 11.72
CA TYR A 52 9.58 -9.28 11.68
C TYR A 52 9.88 -10.69 12.19
N LEU A 53 8.95 -11.25 12.97
CA LEU A 53 8.82 -12.68 13.14
C LEU A 53 7.98 -13.25 12.01
N LEU A 54 8.34 -14.45 11.57
CA LEU A 54 7.65 -15.19 10.53
C LEU A 54 7.18 -16.53 11.07
N ILE A 55 5.95 -16.89 10.74
CA ILE A 55 5.47 -18.27 10.74
C ILE A 55 4.93 -18.59 9.35
N GLY A 56 5.13 -19.83 8.89
CA GLY A 56 4.65 -20.25 7.60
C GLY A 56 4.65 -21.75 7.39
N LYS A 57 4.29 -22.15 6.17
CA LYS A 57 4.41 -23.51 5.66
C LYS A 57 4.88 -23.50 4.21
N HIS A 58 5.58 -24.57 3.83
CA HIS A 58 5.95 -24.78 2.43
C HIS A 58 4.70 -25.07 1.56
N PRO A 59 4.77 -24.87 0.23
CA PRO A 59 3.73 -25.28 -0.71
C PRO A 59 3.31 -26.74 -0.56
N ASP A 60 2.16 -27.10 -1.15
CA ASP A 60 1.66 -28.49 -1.21
C ASP A 60 1.55 -29.16 0.16
N ASN A 61 1.09 -28.37 1.14
CA ASN A 61 0.96 -28.76 2.55
C ASN A 61 2.29 -29.28 3.15
N GLY A 62 3.41 -28.72 2.70
CA GLY A 62 4.73 -29.02 3.21
C GLY A 62 4.93 -28.59 4.67
N THR A 63 6.13 -28.87 5.18
CA THR A 63 6.46 -28.69 6.60
C THR A 63 6.25 -27.24 7.06
N PRO A 64 5.63 -27.01 8.24
CA PRO A 64 5.57 -25.68 8.83
C PRO A 64 6.96 -25.23 9.29
N TYR A 65 7.20 -23.94 9.25
CA TYR A 65 8.44 -23.32 9.70
C TYR A 65 8.18 -21.99 10.40
N ASN A 66 9.19 -21.55 11.12
CA ASN A 66 9.28 -20.22 11.68
C ASN A 66 10.61 -19.58 11.28
N GLY A 67 10.66 -18.26 11.32
CA GLY A 67 11.84 -17.51 10.91
C GLY A 67 11.78 -16.06 11.34
N SER A 68 12.66 -15.27 10.74
CA SER A 68 12.67 -13.82 10.91
C SER A 68 12.95 -13.13 9.58
N ALA A 69 12.47 -11.90 9.47
CA ALA A 69 12.79 -11.05 8.32
C ALA A 69 13.18 -9.65 8.79
N ARG A 70 14.10 -9.03 8.06
CA ARG A 70 14.39 -7.61 8.15
C ARG A 70 13.93 -6.94 6.87
N LEU A 71 13.05 -5.97 6.97
CA LEU A 71 12.63 -5.13 5.85
C LEU A 71 13.34 -3.77 5.92
N LYS A 72 13.79 -3.31 4.76
CA LYS A 72 14.31 -1.95 4.56
C LYS A 72 13.53 -1.30 3.43
N THR A 73 12.93 -0.15 3.71
CA THR A 73 12.32 0.70 2.70
C THR A 73 13.42 1.44 1.94
N MET A 74 13.26 1.47 0.62
CA MET A 74 14.03 2.30 -0.30
C MET A 74 13.02 3.22 -1.00
N GLU A 75 13.51 4.16 -1.82
CA GLU A 75 12.65 5.15 -2.49
C GLU A 75 11.44 4.54 -3.23
N ASN A 76 11.63 3.37 -3.84
CA ASN A 76 10.68 2.75 -4.76
C ASN A 76 10.64 1.21 -4.66
N ASN A 77 11.29 0.61 -3.67
CA ASN A 77 11.16 -0.82 -3.36
C ASN A 77 11.39 -1.11 -1.87
N ILE A 78 11.13 -2.37 -1.49
CA ILE A 78 11.44 -2.90 -0.15
C ILE A 78 12.47 -4.01 -0.30
N VAL A 79 13.58 -3.94 0.43
CA VAL A 79 14.54 -5.04 0.49
C VAL A 79 14.26 -5.89 1.72
N MET A 80 14.03 -7.18 1.51
CA MET A 80 13.86 -8.18 2.56
C MET A 80 15.14 -9.02 2.71
N LYS A 81 15.58 -9.21 3.95
CA LYS A 81 16.49 -10.29 4.33
C LYS A 81 15.72 -11.29 5.18
N LEU A 82 15.47 -12.47 4.64
CA LEU A 82 14.67 -13.53 5.25
C LEU A 82 15.60 -14.61 5.80
N ARG A 83 15.33 -15.09 7.03
CA ARG A 83 16.02 -16.22 7.64
C ARG A 83 15.03 -17.29 8.05
N ILE A 84 15.24 -18.52 7.58
CA ILE A 84 14.47 -19.72 7.96
C ILE A 84 15.50 -20.80 8.32
N GLY A 85 15.49 -21.26 9.56
CA GLY A 85 16.56 -22.13 10.09
C GLY A 85 17.94 -21.47 9.96
N ASP A 86 18.86 -22.14 9.26
CA ASP A 86 20.21 -21.64 8.97
C ASP A 86 20.34 -20.94 7.62
N GLU A 87 19.30 -21.01 6.78
CA GLU A 87 19.29 -20.36 5.48
C GLU A 87 18.95 -18.87 5.63
N THR A 88 19.63 -18.03 4.86
CA THR A 88 19.32 -16.61 4.75
C THR A 88 19.31 -16.19 3.30
N THR A 89 18.18 -15.65 2.85
CA THR A 89 17.96 -15.20 1.47
C THR A 89 17.64 -13.71 1.43
N SER A 90 17.78 -13.10 0.27
CA SER A 90 17.38 -11.71 0.02
C SER A 90 16.32 -11.64 -1.06
N ALA A 91 15.35 -10.75 -0.90
CA ALA A 91 14.29 -10.52 -1.87
C ALA A 91 13.99 -9.04 -2.03
N VAL A 92 13.50 -8.66 -3.22
CA VAL A 92 13.07 -7.29 -3.54
C VAL A 92 11.55 -7.28 -3.65
N GLY A 93 10.92 -6.39 -2.90
CA GLY A 93 9.49 -6.15 -2.80
C GLY A 93 9.07 -4.93 -3.60
N GLN A 94 7.99 -5.07 -4.37
CA GLN A 94 7.36 -3.99 -5.12
C GLN A 94 5.85 -4.04 -4.93
N PHE A 95 5.21 -2.87 -4.95
CA PHE A 95 3.75 -2.81 -4.96
C PHE A 95 3.24 -3.06 -6.37
N GLU A 96 2.28 -3.96 -6.49
CA GLU A 96 1.65 -4.31 -7.75
C GLU A 96 0.13 -4.19 -7.63
N ILE A 97 -0.53 -3.76 -8.70
CA ILE A 97 -1.98 -3.86 -8.82
C ILE A 97 -2.26 -5.17 -9.59
N PRO A 98 -2.85 -6.20 -8.96
CA PRO A 98 -3.08 -7.47 -9.62
C PRO A 98 -4.08 -7.33 -10.79
N HIS A 99 -4.05 -8.28 -11.74
CA HIS A 99 -5.01 -8.35 -12.84
C HIS A 99 -5.85 -9.65 -12.78
N PRO A 100 -7.19 -9.60 -12.88
CA PRO A 100 -8.00 -8.38 -12.92
C PRO A 100 -7.84 -7.55 -11.63
N PRO A 101 -7.96 -6.20 -11.71
CA PRO A 101 -7.82 -5.34 -10.53
C PRO A 101 -8.85 -5.72 -9.48
N GLY A 102 -8.36 -6.15 -8.31
CA GLY A 102 -9.16 -6.33 -7.09
C GLY A 102 -9.20 -5.06 -6.26
N GLU A 103 -9.52 -5.19 -4.98
CA GLU A 103 -9.73 -4.04 -4.05
C GLU A 103 -8.45 -3.35 -3.57
N GLY A 104 -7.24 -3.76 -3.98
CA GLY A 104 -6.02 -3.12 -3.50
C GLY A 104 -4.72 -3.56 -4.15
N ALA A 105 -3.66 -2.79 -3.88
CA ALA A 105 -2.30 -3.12 -4.26
C ALA A 105 -1.74 -4.21 -3.34
N VAL A 106 -1.03 -5.18 -3.92
CA VAL A 106 -0.29 -6.21 -3.19
C VAL A 106 1.18 -5.84 -3.09
N LEU A 107 1.88 -6.37 -2.10
CA LEU A 107 3.34 -6.29 -2.02
C LEU A 107 3.92 -7.61 -2.52
N ARG A 108 4.61 -7.60 -3.66
CA ARG A 108 5.22 -8.79 -4.24
C ARG A 108 6.73 -8.79 -4.06
N PHE A 109 7.24 -9.83 -3.41
CA PHE A 109 8.65 -10.12 -3.26
C PHE A 109 9.14 -11.14 -4.28
N VAL A 110 10.31 -10.88 -4.87
CA VAL A 110 11.06 -11.84 -5.70
C VAL A 110 12.43 -12.06 -5.09
N GLU A 111 12.79 -13.31 -4.85
CA GLU A 111 14.10 -13.67 -4.31
C GLU A 111 15.22 -13.36 -5.31
N ALA A 112 16.40 -12.97 -4.82
CA ALA A 112 17.51 -12.48 -5.62
C ALA A 112 17.97 -13.46 -6.71
N ASN A 113 17.88 -14.77 -6.47
CA ASN A 113 18.21 -15.82 -7.44
C ASN A 113 16.97 -16.39 -8.15
N ASN A 114 15.82 -15.72 -8.01
CA ASN A 114 14.53 -16.12 -8.56
C ASN A 114 14.10 -17.53 -8.14
N LYS A 115 14.49 -18.02 -6.96
CA LYS A 115 14.07 -19.35 -6.50
C LYS A 115 12.64 -19.40 -5.99
N TRP A 116 12.14 -18.26 -5.50
CA TRP A 116 10.78 -18.13 -5.03
C TRP A 116 10.26 -16.71 -5.23
N SER A 117 8.94 -16.58 -5.21
CA SER A 117 8.25 -15.30 -5.10
C SER A 117 7.16 -15.39 -4.03
N SER A 118 6.86 -14.27 -3.39
CA SER A 118 5.83 -14.17 -2.36
C SER A 118 4.96 -12.97 -2.66
N THR A 119 3.63 -13.15 -2.65
CA THR A 119 2.66 -12.07 -2.86
C THR A 119 1.90 -11.86 -1.56
N CYS A 120 2.00 -10.65 -1.02
CA CYS A 120 1.49 -10.30 0.29
C CYS A 120 0.33 -9.32 0.21
N LEU A 121 -0.71 -9.63 0.98
CA LEU A 121 -1.58 -8.59 1.53
C LEU A 121 -0.88 -7.93 2.70
N TRP A 122 -1.09 -6.63 2.83
CA TRP A 122 -0.55 -5.82 3.91
C TRP A 122 -1.69 -5.04 4.55
N GLN A 123 -1.67 -4.94 5.87
CA GLN A 123 -2.67 -4.18 6.62
C GLN A 123 -1.99 -3.49 7.81
N PRO A 124 -2.34 -2.22 8.08
CA PRO A 124 -1.92 -1.60 9.33
C PRO A 124 -2.62 -2.31 10.49
N ASP A 125 -1.95 -2.41 11.63
CA ASP A 125 -2.55 -2.92 12.85
C ASP A 125 -2.57 -1.82 13.93
N LEU A 126 -3.09 -2.16 15.11
CA LEU A 126 -3.25 -1.26 16.25
C LEU A 126 -1.93 -0.70 16.80
N ASP A 127 -0.80 -1.31 16.44
CA ASP A 127 0.55 -0.85 16.81
C ASP A 127 1.15 0.15 15.79
N ASN A 128 0.43 0.48 14.71
CA ASN A 128 0.87 1.31 13.58
C ASN A 128 1.95 0.68 12.69
N TYR A 129 2.17 -0.64 12.76
CA TYR A 129 3.07 -1.35 11.86
C TYR A 129 2.30 -2.31 10.97
N PHE A 130 2.79 -2.46 9.73
CA PHE A 130 2.13 -3.33 8.77
C PHE A 130 2.37 -4.80 9.10
N ARG A 131 1.29 -5.59 9.20
CA ARG A 131 1.35 -7.05 9.17
C ARG A 131 1.23 -7.53 7.73
N LEU A 132 1.97 -8.58 7.39
CA LEU A 132 1.93 -9.17 6.05
C LEU A 132 1.35 -10.59 6.13
N SER A 133 0.44 -10.89 5.22
CA SER A 133 -0.09 -12.23 4.99
C SER A 133 0.14 -12.59 3.54
N CYS A 134 0.93 -13.62 3.29
CA CYS A 134 1.49 -13.88 1.97
C CYS A 134 1.25 -15.31 1.47
N TYR A 135 1.15 -15.42 0.15
CA TYR A 135 1.28 -16.69 -0.56
C TYR A 135 2.67 -16.77 -1.19
N LYS A 136 3.34 -17.91 -1.00
CA LYS A 136 4.69 -18.17 -1.51
C LYS A 136 4.68 -19.30 -2.53
N LEU A 137 5.41 -19.10 -3.62
CA LEU A 137 5.56 -20.04 -4.72
C LEU A 137 7.04 -20.27 -5.00
N GLU A 138 7.41 -21.52 -5.28
CA GLU A 138 8.74 -21.86 -5.77
C GLU A 138 8.79 -21.72 -7.30
N ALA A 139 9.91 -21.24 -7.81
CA ALA A 139 10.06 -20.99 -9.24
C ALA A 139 10.26 -22.30 -10.02
N GLY A 140 9.59 -22.40 -11.16
CA GLY A 140 9.71 -23.56 -12.06
C GLY A 140 8.96 -24.81 -11.57
N VAL A 141 8.21 -24.71 -10.47
CA VAL A 141 7.42 -25.81 -9.91
C VAL A 141 5.94 -25.46 -10.01
N SER A 142 5.13 -26.42 -10.47
CA SER A 142 3.67 -26.32 -10.38
C SER A 142 3.25 -26.83 -9.02
N HIS A 143 2.54 -25.99 -8.26
CA HIS A 143 1.99 -26.35 -6.97
C HIS A 143 0.47 -26.56 -7.06
N SER A 144 -0.02 -27.53 -6.30
CA SER A 144 -1.43 -27.74 -6.03
C SER A 144 -1.94 -26.77 -4.95
N GLU A 145 -1.07 -26.36 -4.02
CA GLU A 145 -1.36 -25.37 -2.98
C GLU A 145 -0.16 -24.44 -2.77
N PRO A 146 -0.37 -23.12 -2.57
CA PRO A 146 0.73 -22.22 -2.26
C PRO A 146 1.29 -22.48 -0.86
N GLY A 147 2.54 -22.06 -0.66
CA GLY A 147 3.07 -21.84 0.69
C GLY A 147 2.34 -20.67 1.33
N LEU A 148 2.20 -20.69 2.65
CA LEU A 148 1.54 -19.62 3.41
C LEU A 148 2.54 -19.02 4.38
N GLU A 149 2.58 -17.69 4.47
CA GLU A 149 3.47 -16.95 5.36
C GLU A 149 2.70 -15.83 6.07
N SER A 150 3.01 -15.60 7.35
CA SER A 150 2.52 -14.46 8.11
C SER A 150 3.67 -13.79 8.85
N PHE A 151 3.82 -12.48 8.64
CA PHE A 151 4.88 -11.66 9.19
C PHE A 151 4.32 -10.72 10.25
N PHE A 152 4.92 -10.75 11.43
CA PHE A 152 4.54 -9.95 12.60
C PHE A 152 5.67 -8.98 12.97
N PRO A 153 5.44 -7.66 12.97
CA PRO A 153 6.47 -6.70 13.33
C PRO A 153 6.87 -6.87 14.81
N ILE A 154 8.17 -6.83 15.10
CA ILE A 154 8.71 -6.93 16.47
C ILE A 154 9.56 -5.72 16.91
N GLY A 155 9.93 -4.84 15.99
CA GLY A 155 10.67 -3.59 16.29
C GLY A 155 9.80 -2.44 16.81
N ALA A 156 8.51 -2.70 17.00
CA ALA A 156 7.44 -1.75 17.22
C ALA A 156 6.96 -1.62 18.66
N TRP A 157 7.39 -2.52 19.55
CA TRP A 157 6.91 -2.48 20.93
C TRP A 157 7.51 -1.24 21.59
N PRO A 158 6.71 -0.29 22.10
CA PRO A 158 7.30 0.82 22.84
C PRO A 158 8.00 0.21 24.05
N GLU A 159 9.30 0.51 24.23
CA GLU A 159 10.05 0.06 25.41
C GLU A 159 9.35 0.43 26.72
N THR A 160 8.49 1.45 26.68
CA THR A 160 7.65 1.93 27.79
C THR A 160 6.49 1.01 28.18
N VAL A 161 6.11 0.04 27.33
CA VAL A 161 5.04 -0.93 27.66
C VAL A 161 5.63 -2.14 28.39
N ALA A 162 6.82 -2.58 28.02
CA ALA A 162 7.51 -3.69 28.70
C ALA A 162 7.80 -3.36 30.19
N SER A 163 8.13 -2.10 30.50
CA SER A 163 8.34 -1.65 31.88
C SER A 163 7.05 -1.44 32.69
N LYS A 164 5.88 -1.30 32.03
CA LYS A 164 4.59 -1.12 32.70
C LYS A 164 3.96 -2.44 33.16
N TYR A 165 4.32 -3.55 32.52
CA TYR A 165 3.78 -4.88 32.84
C TYR A 165 4.82 -5.85 33.41
N SER A 166 6.04 -5.37 33.68
CA SER A 166 6.98 -6.12 34.52
C SER A 166 6.36 -6.31 35.90
N VAL A 167 5.91 -7.54 36.17
CA VAL A 167 5.48 -7.98 37.50
C VAL A 167 6.71 -7.89 38.42
N PRO A 168 6.72 -7.04 39.44
CA PRO A 168 7.81 -7.02 40.40
C PRO A 168 7.76 -8.34 41.19
N GLY A 169 8.83 -9.14 41.14
CA GLY A 169 9.03 -10.26 42.07
C GLY A 169 9.21 -11.66 41.46
N LYS A 170 10.20 -11.83 40.59
CA LYS A 170 11.06 -13.02 40.68
C LYS A 170 12.43 -12.61 41.19
#